data_AF-A0A3N5GP59-F1
#
_entry.id   AF-A0A3N5GP59-F1
#
_cell.length_a   1.000
_cell.length_b   1.000
_cell.length_c   1.000
_cell.angle_alpha   90.00
_cell.angle_beta   90.00
_cell.angle_gamma   90.00
#
_symmetry.space_group_name_H-M   'P 1'
#
loop_
_entity.id
_entity.type
_entity.pdbx_description
1 polymer ?
#
loop_
_entity_poly.entity_id
_entity_poly.type
_entity_poly.pdbx_seq_one_letter_code
_entity_poly.pdbx_strand_id
1 'polypeptide(L)'
;MSATPNHLSIDILLDYWLDDTDAATADVVDEHLMQCDACGKVLDGLIALGDSVRVAFRAGAVSAVTSDAFVRRLAGQGLKVREYRLPHNGSVNCTVAPEDELLVAHLEAPLQGIERLDALAQLSIEPGVQHKLEDIPFDPQVGEVLYVSKLAEIRNLPAHTMEITLLAVASGRTREVGRYTFRHRPWPGH
;
A
#
# COMPACT_ATOMS: atom_id res chain seq x y z
N MET A 1 -27.06 32.18 25.70
CA MET A 1 -27.22 31.78 24.29
C MET A 1 -25.99 30.98 23.93
N SER A 2 -26.07 29.66 24.03
CA SER A 2 -24.93 28.78 23.77
C SER A 2 -24.71 28.72 22.26
N ALA A 3 -23.59 29.25 21.79
CA ALA A 3 -23.14 28.97 20.43
C ALA A 3 -22.84 27.47 20.36
N THR A 4 -23.52 26.75 19.48
CA THR A 4 -23.13 25.39 19.11
C THR A 4 -21.67 25.48 18.60
N PRO A 5 -20.69 24.80 19.21
CA PRO A 5 -19.33 24.86 18.70
C PRO A 5 -19.35 24.23 17.32
N ASN A 6 -18.94 24.97 16.29
CA ASN A 6 -18.78 24.41 14.97
C ASN A 6 -17.61 23.42 15.05
N HIS A 7 -17.90 22.12 14.98
CA HIS A 7 -16.89 21.06 15.08
C HIS A 7 -15.91 21.16 13.90
N LEU A 8 -14.65 20.79 14.14
CA LEU A 8 -13.66 20.63 13.08
C LEU A 8 -14.08 19.51 12.13
N SER A 9 -13.80 19.68 10.84
CA SER A 9 -13.99 18.59 9.88
C SER A 9 -12.96 17.49 10.12
N ILE A 10 -13.31 16.28 9.69
CA ILE A 10 -12.38 15.15 9.74
C ILE A 10 -11.12 15.41 8.92
N ASP A 11 -11.23 16.12 7.79
CA ASP A 11 -10.10 16.46 6.92
C ASP A 11 -9.09 17.33 7.66
N ILE A 12 -9.55 18.36 8.39
CA ILE A 12 -8.67 19.23 9.19
C ILE A 12 -7.98 18.43 10.31
N LEU A 13 -8.71 17.54 10.98
CA LEU A 13 -8.12 16.69 12.03
C LEU A 13 -7.12 15.68 11.46
N LEU A 14 -7.35 15.20 10.25
CA LEU A 14 -6.46 14.28 9.54
C LEU A 14 -5.18 15.00 9.11
N ASP A 15 -5.30 16.17 8.47
CA ASP A 15 -4.16 17.00 8.05
C ASP A 15 -3.32 17.42 9.26
N TYR A 16 -3.96 17.76 10.38
CA TYR A 16 -3.28 18.07 11.64
C TYR A 16 -2.51 16.84 12.17
N TRP A 17 -3.15 15.67 12.21
CA TRP A 17 -2.50 14.44 12.70
C TRP A 17 -1.35 13.97 11.81
N LEU A 18 -1.44 14.21 10.51
CA LEU A 18 -0.41 13.87 9.53
C LEU A 18 0.74 14.89 9.45
N ASP A 19 0.68 15.97 10.23
CA ASP A 19 1.64 17.09 10.19
C ASP A 19 1.65 17.82 8.82
N ASP A 20 0.52 17.75 8.10
CA ASP A 20 0.30 18.38 6.78
C ASP A 20 -0.40 19.77 6.91
N THR A 21 -0.34 20.36 8.11
CA THR A 21 -0.99 21.62 8.46
C THR A 21 0.05 22.71 8.75
N ASP A 22 -0.21 23.97 8.38
CA ASP A 22 0.67 25.07 8.76
C ASP A 22 0.58 25.39 10.27
N ALA A 23 1.62 26.05 10.81
CA ALA A 23 1.71 26.33 12.24
C ALA A 23 0.52 27.14 12.79
N ALA A 24 -0.01 28.09 12.00
CA ALA A 24 -1.13 28.92 12.45
C ALA A 24 -2.43 28.12 12.56
N THR A 25 -2.65 27.19 11.63
CA THR A 25 -3.81 26.31 11.63
C THR A 25 -3.66 25.25 12.72
N ALA A 26 -2.46 24.72 12.96
CA ALA A 26 -2.18 23.81 14.06
C ALA A 26 -2.52 24.43 15.42
N ASP A 27 -2.11 25.69 15.67
CA ASP A 27 -2.44 26.41 16.92
C ASP A 27 -3.96 26.55 17.13
N VAL A 28 -4.71 26.84 16.05
CA VAL A 28 -6.18 26.95 16.09
C VAL A 28 -6.83 25.59 16.38
N VAL A 29 -6.31 24.52 15.78
CA VAL A 29 -6.79 23.16 16.04
C VAL A 29 -6.50 22.75 17.49
N ASP A 30 -5.30 23.03 17.99
CA ASP A 30 -4.92 22.79 19.38
C ASP A 30 -5.87 23.50 20.36
N GLU A 31 -6.10 24.80 20.17
CA GLU A 31 -7.01 25.58 21.01
C GLU A 31 -8.43 24.99 20.99
N HIS A 32 -8.91 24.57 19.82
CA HIS A 32 -10.23 23.94 19.70
C HIS A 32 -10.29 22.59 20.42
N LEU A 33 -9.28 21.74 20.28
CA LEU A 33 -9.21 20.42 20.91
C LEU A 33 -9.18 20.52 22.44
N MET A 34 -8.57 21.58 22.99
CA MET A 34 -8.61 21.86 24.44
C MET A 34 -10.02 22.18 24.97
N GLN A 35 -10.93 22.62 24.10
CA GLN A 35 -12.28 23.06 24.48
C GLN A 35 -13.40 22.14 23.98
N CYS A 36 -13.11 21.17 23.10
CA CYS A 36 -14.10 20.34 22.45
C CYS A 36 -13.81 18.83 22.55
N ASP A 37 -14.31 18.19 23.60
CA ASP A 37 -14.22 16.73 23.82
C ASP A 37 -14.70 15.90 22.61
N ALA A 38 -15.70 16.40 21.88
CA ALA A 38 -16.22 15.69 20.71
C ALA A 38 -15.18 15.61 19.58
N CYS A 39 -14.45 16.69 19.31
CA CYS A 39 -13.37 16.70 18.32
C CYS A 39 -12.16 15.89 18.81
N GLY A 40 -11.85 15.94 20.11
CA GLY A 40 -10.83 15.07 20.73
C GLY A 40 -11.12 13.58 20.51
N LYS A 41 -12.37 13.14 20.72
CA LYS A 41 -12.78 11.74 20.44
C LYS A 41 -12.63 11.34 18.98
N VAL A 42 -12.88 12.27 18.04
CA VAL A 42 -12.68 12.00 16.61
C VAL A 42 -11.20 11.84 16.32
N LEU A 43 -10.35 12.72 16.85
CA LEU A 43 -8.89 12.62 16.71
C LEU A 43 -8.33 11.33 17.33
N ASP A 44 -8.78 10.94 18.53
CA ASP A 44 -8.43 9.66 19.15
C ASP A 44 -8.80 8.47 18.25
N GLY A 45 -9.95 8.55 17.58
CA GLY A 45 -10.39 7.56 16.60
C GLY A 45 -9.44 7.46 15.39
N LEU A 46 -8.97 8.60 14.87
CA LEU A 46 -7.99 8.65 13.78
C LEU A 46 -6.63 8.05 14.20
N ILE A 47 -6.15 8.38 15.39
CA ILE A 47 -4.91 7.83 15.96
C ILE A 47 -5.02 6.31 16.09
N ALA A 48 -6.11 5.82 16.70
CA ALA A 48 -6.36 4.39 16.90
C ALA A 48 -6.47 3.63 15.56
N LEU A 49 -7.08 4.25 14.54
CA LEU A 49 -7.10 3.70 13.19
C LEU A 49 -5.69 3.60 12.60
N GLY A 50 -4.88 4.66 12.72
CA GLY A 50 -3.49 4.67 12.28
C GLY A 50 -2.66 3.55 12.93
N ASP A 51 -2.82 3.35 14.24
CA ASP A 51 -2.16 2.25 14.95
C ASP A 51 -2.65 0.88 14.49
N SER A 52 -3.95 0.73 14.24
CA SER A 52 -4.51 -0.53 13.72
C SER A 52 -3.97 -0.87 12.34
N VAL A 53 -3.81 0.12 11.46
CA VAL A 53 -3.19 -0.05 10.13
C VAL A 53 -1.72 -0.47 10.29
N ARG A 54 -0.96 0.15 11.22
CA ARG A 54 0.43 -0.24 11.50
C ARG A 54 0.53 -1.69 11.99
N VAL A 55 -0.39 -2.11 12.86
CA VAL A 55 -0.48 -3.50 13.33
C VAL A 55 -0.77 -4.45 12.16
N ALA A 56 -1.75 -4.13 11.31
CA ALA A 56 -2.09 -4.95 10.16
C ALA A 56 -0.92 -5.07 9.15
N PHE A 57 -0.19 -3.98 8.92
CA PHE A 57 1.00 -3.98 8.07
C PHE A 57 2.11 -4.87 8.66
N ARG A 58 2.42 -4.73 9.95
CA ARG A 58 3.41 -5.58 10.65
C ARG A 58 3.00 -7.05 10.68
N ALA A 59 1.70 -7.33 10.75
CA ALA A 59 1.16 -8.67 10.65
C ALA A 59 1.20 -9.24 9.22
N GLY A 60 1.64 -8.46 8.21
CA GLY A 60 1.66 -8.89 6.82
C GLY A 60 0.27 -9.11 6.22
N ALA A 61 -0.76 -8.46 6.78
CA ALA A 61 -2.17 -8.62 6.39
C ALA A 61 -2.63 -7.63 5.31
N VAL A 62 -1.78 -6.69 4.94
CA VAL A 62 -2.08 -5.61 3.98
C VAL A 62 -1.18 -5.75 2.75
N SER A 63 -1.76 -5.55 1.56
CA SER A 63 -1.02 -5.32 0.33
C SER A 63 -0.97 -3.82 0.03
N ALA A 64 0.12 -3.33 -0.54
CA ALA A 64 0.27 -1.93 -0.90
C ALA A 64 1.18 -1.76 -2.12
N VAL A 65 1.01 -0.65 -2.84
CA VAL A 65 2.02 -0.16 -3.79
C VAL A 65 2.82 0.92 -3.08
N THR A 66 4.16 0.87 -3.19
CA THR A 66 5.04 1.75 -2.43
C THR A 66 6.27 2.18 -3.23
N SER A 67 7.13 2.98 -2.62
CA SER A 67 8.40 3.44 -3.20
C SER A 67 9.59 2.63 -2.69
N ASP A 68 10.66 2.61 -3.48
CA ASP A 68 11.95 2.00 -3.09
C ASP A 68 12.53 2.64 -1.82
N ALA A 69 12.36 3.96 -1.66
CA ALA A 69 12.80 4.68 -0.46
C ALA A 69 12.12 4.14 0.81
N PHE A 70 10.82 3.82 0.73
CA PHE A 70 10.09 3.23 1.85
C PHE A 70 10.60 1.83 2.19
N VAL A 71 10.80 0.98 1.18
CA VAL A 71 11.32 -0.39 1.40
C VAL A 71 12.72 -0.36 2.00
N ARG A 72 13.62 0.50 1.48
CA ARG A 72 14.97 0.67 2.05
C ARG A 72 14.95 1.17 3.48
N ARG A 73 14.02 2.08 3.82
CA ARG A 73 13.85 2.56 5.20
C ARG A 73 13.49 1.40 6.14
N LEU A 74 12.54 0.55 5.73
CA LEU A 74 12.14 -0.62 6.53
C LEU A 74 13.30 -1.63 6.68
N ALA A 75 14.01 -1.92 5.59
CA ALA A 75 15.19 -2.78 5.64
C ALA A 75 16.29 -2.19 6.56
N GLY A 76 16.51 -0.88 6.50
CA GLY A 76 17.43 -0.15 7.39
C GLY A 76 17.03 -0.17 8.87
N GLN A 77 15.75 -0.40 9.16
CA GLN A 77 15.23 -0.63 10.51
C GLN A 77 15.34 -2.10 10.96
N GLY A 78 15.93 -2.97 10.14
CA GLY A 78 16.21 -4.36 10.47
C GLY A 78 15.16 -5.37 9.99
N LEU A 79 14.10 -4.95 9.30
CA LEU A 79 13.09 -5.87 8.77
C LEU A 79 13.70 -6.82 7.74
N LYS A 80 13.35 -8.10 7.82
CA LYS A 80 13.73 -9.11 6.82
C LYS A 80 12.87 -8.98 5.57
N VAL A 81 13.37 -8.25 4.58
CA VAL A 81 12.70 -8.04 3.29
C VAL A 81 13.10 -9.13 2.29
N ARG A 82 12.12 -9.84 1.73
CA ARG A 82 12.28 -10.68 0.56
C ARG A 82 11.83 -9.93 -0.69
N GLU A 83 12.77 -9.73 -1.62
CA GLU A 83 12.51 -9.05 -2.88
C GLU A 83 12.51 -10.02 -4.06
N TYR A 84 11.56 -9.84 -4.97
CA TYR A 84 11.57 -10.45 -6.29
C TYR A 84 11.58 -9.35 -7.35
N ARG A 85 12.58 -9.38 -8.24
CA ARG A 85 12.68 -8.45 -9.37
C ARG A 85 12.18 -9.14 -10.63
N LEU A 86 11.12 -8.59 -11.22
CA LEU A 86 10.50 -9.10 -12.43
C LEU A 86 10.80 -8.12 -13.57
N PRO A 87 11.51 -8.57 -14.62
CA PRO A 87 11.72 -7.74 -15.79
C PRO A 87 10.38 -7.49 -16.48
N HIS A 88 10.38 -6.55 -17.43
CA HIS A 88 9.18 -6.23 -18.17
C HIS A 88 8.55 -7.46 -18.83
N ASN A 89 7.27 -7.72 -18.53
CA ASN A 89 6.53 -8.92 -18.94
C ASN A 89 7.11 -10.26 -18.45
N GLY A 90 7.84 -10.22 -17.35
CA GLY A 90 8.62 -11.34 -16.82
C GLY A 90 7.86 -12.29 -15.90
N SER A 91 8.58 -13.33 -15.46
CA SER A 91 8.07 -14.27 -14.47
C SER A 91 9.14 -14.64 -13.45
N VAL A 92 8.71 -15.11 -12.28
CA VAL A 92 9.61 -15.54 -11.21
C VAL A 92 9.06 -16.78 -10.51
N ASN A 93 9.95 -17.66 -10.04
CA ASN A 93 9.59 -18.65 -9.04
C ASN A 93 9.75 -18.00 -7.66
N CYS A 94 8.67 -17.90 -6.90
CA CYS A 94 8.69 -17.26 -5.60
C CYS A 94 8.33 -18.24 -4.48
N THR A 95 8.86 -17.95 -3.30
CA THR A 95 8.60 -18.65 -2.05
C THR A 95 8.71 -17.63 -0.91
N VAL A 96 8.24 -18.00 0.28
CA VAL A 96 8.26 -17.13 1.47
C VAL A 96 8.80 -17.94 2.63
N ALA A 97 9.98 -17.56 3.13
CA ALA A 97 10.58 -18.16 4.31
C ALA A 97 9.86 -17.71 5.60
N PRO A 98 9.95 -18.51 6.68
CA PRO A 98 9.36 -18.15 7.98
C PRO A 98 9.88 -16.83 8.55
N GLU A 99 11.16 -16.52 8.34
CA GLU A 99 11.84 -15.33 8.83
C GLU A 99 11.59 -14.07 8.01
N ASP A 100 10.98 -14.19 6.82
CA ASP A 100 10.62 -12.99 6.06
C ASP A 100 9.53 -12.21 6.80
N GLU A 101 9.67 -10.89 6.81
CA GLU A 101 8.75 -9.95 7.45
C GLU A 101 8.08 -9.03 6.41
N LEU A 102 8.64 -8.92 5.21
CA LEU A 102 8.08 -8.16 4.09
C LEU A 102 8.36 -8.88 2.77
N LEU A 103 7.35 -9.02 1.91
CA LEU A 103 7.51 -9.56 0.55
C LEU A 103 7.21 -8.46 -0.47
N VAL A 104 8.23 -8.11 -1.26
CA VAL A 104 8.18 -7.03 -2.23
C VAL A 104 8.44 -7.57 -3.62
N ALA A 105 7.58 -7.22 -4.57
CA ALA A 105 7.82 -7.44 -5.99
C ALA A 105 8.18 -6.12 -6.67
N HIS A 106 9.30 -6.08 -7.38
CA HIS A 106 9.69 -4.99 -8.27
C HIS A 106 9.22 -5.34 -9.68
N LEU A 107 8.29 -4.56 -10.22
CA LEU A 107 7.68 -4.76 -11.53
C LEU A 107 8.23 -3.74 -12.52
N GLU A 108 9.18 -4.12 -13.36
CA GLU A 108 9.77 -3.21 -14.36
C GLU A 108 8.74 -2.83 -15.43
N ALA A 109 8.46 -1.54 -15.59
CA ALA A 109 7.44 -1.05 -16.50
C ALA A 109 7.80 0.31 -17.14
N PRO A 110 7.41 0.56 -18.41
CA PRO A 110 7.57 1.86 -19.04
C PRO A 110 6.51 2.84 -18.53
N LEU A 111 6.86 3.59 -17.47
CA LEU A 111 5.92 4.46 -16.74
C LEU A 111 5.82 5.90 -17.27
N GLN A 112 6.73 6.31 -18.15
CA GLN A 112 6.76 7.66 -18.68
C GLN A 112 5.49 8.00 -19.47
N GLY A 113 4.91 9.17 -19.20
CA GLY A 113 3.71 9.66 -19.88
C GLY A 113 2.41 8.97 -19.48
N ILE A 114 2.42 8.13 -18.43
CA ILE A 114 1.20 7.58 -17.84
C ILE A 114 0.63 8.60 -16.84
N GLU A 115 -0.66 8.90 -16.93
CA GLU A 115 -1.38 9.80 -16.02
C GLU A 115 -1.96 9.04 -14.82
N ARG A 116 -2.53 7.86 -15.08
CA ARG A 116 -3.10 6.97 -14.06
C ARG A 116 -2.72 5.54 -14.36
N LEU A 117 -2.38 4.81 -13.30
CA LEU A 117 -2.06 3.40 -13.35
C LEU A 117 -3.05 2.63 -12.46
N ASP A 118 -3.65 1.58 -13.01
CA ASP A 118 -4.41 0.58 -12.27
C ASP A 118 -3.63 -0.75 -12.32
N ALA A 119 -3.94 -1.67 -11.41
CA ALA A 119 -3.44 -3.05 -11.46
C ALA A 119 -4.57 -4.06 -11.28
N LEU A 120 -4.45 -5.19 -11.98
CA LEU A 120 -5.30 -6.37 -11.80
C LEU A 120 -4.44 -7.54 -11.34
N ALA A 121 -4.85 -8.20 -10.26
CA ALA A 121 -4.25 -9.44 -9.80
C ALA A 121 -5.24 -10.61 -9.94
N GLN A 122 -4.75 -11.73 -10.44
CA GLN A 122 -5.51 -12.98 -10.57
C GLN A 122 -4.69 -14.13 -10.00
N LEU A 123 -5.34 -15.03 -9.27
CA LEU A 123 -4.71 -16.22 -8.72
C LEU A 123 -5.28 -17.47 -9.39
N SER A 124 -4.41 -18.42 -9.74
CA SER A 124 -4.83 -19.69 -10.35
C SER A 124 -5.70 -20.55 -9.42
N ILE A 125 -5.66 -20.27 -8.12
CA ILE A 125 -6.46 -20.95 -7.08
C ILE A 125 -7.81 -20.27 -6.85
N GLU A 126 -8.06 -19.11 -7.47
CA GLU A 126 -9.33 -18.36 -7.43
C GLU A 126 -9.78 -18.01 -8.86
N PRO A 127 -10.07 -19.02 -9.71
CA PRO A 127 -10.36 -18.79 -11.12
C PRO A 127 -11.60 -17.90 -11.29
N GLY A 128 -11.47 -16.86 -12.12
CA GLY A 128 -12.54 -15.90 -12.40
C GLY A 128 -12.62 -14.73 -11.43
N VAL A 129 -11.82 -14.71 -10.36
CA VAL A 129 -11.72 -13.58 -9.44
C VAL A 129 -10.62 -12.63 -9.92
N GLN A 130 -10.96 -11.34 -10.02
CA GLN A 130 -10.01 -10.27 -10.31
C GLN A 130 -9.94 -9.32 -9.12
N HIS A 131 -8.77 -9.21 -8.53
CA HIS A 131 -8.48 -8.23 -7.50
C HIS A 131 -7.98 -6.95 -8.17
N LYS A 132 -8.75 -5.86 -8.06
CA LYS A 132 -8.41 -4.58 -8.70
C LYS A 132 -7.81 -3.61 -7.69
N LEU A 133 -6.71 -2.99 -8.09
CA LEU A 133 -6.11 -1.83 -7.44
C LEU A 133 -6.28 -0.65 -8.40
N GLU A 134 -7.02 0.35 -7.97
CA GLU A 134 -7.27 1.55 -8.78
C GLU A 134 -6.35 2.68 -8.35
N ASP A 135 -5.92 3.47 -9.33
CA ASP A 135 -5.17 4.71 -9.10
C ASP A 135 -3.95 4.51 -8.18
N ILE A 136 -3.15 3.49 -8.50
CA ILE A 136 -1.99 3.14 -7.68
C ILE A 136 -0.90 4.20 -7.81
N PRO A 137 -0.21 4.56 -6.71
CA PRO A 137 0.89 5.51 -6.76
C PRO A 137 2.09 4.93 -7.51
N PHE A 138 2.75 5.75 -8.34
CA PHE A 138 3.99 5.38 -9.03
C PHE A 138 4.84 6.63 -9.32
N ASP A 139 6.14 6.42 -9.55
CA ASP A 139 7.04 7.44 -10.07
C ASP A 139 7.29 7.19 -11.57
N PRO A 140 6.87 8.10 -12.48
CA PRO A 140 7.09 7.95 -13.91
C PRO A 140 8.56 7.84 -14.35
N GLN A 141 9.51 8.27 -13.50
CA GLN A 141 10.95 8.31 -13.79
C GLN A 141 11.71 7.07 -13.34
N VAL A 142 11.17 6.29 -12.38
CA VAL A 142 11.89 5.15 -11.76
C VAL A 142 11.82 3.89 -12.63
N GLY A 143 10.77 3.74 -13.44
CA GLY A 143 10.61 2.61 -14.37
C GLY A 143 10.24 1.28 -13.70
N GLU A 144 9.81 1.31 -12.44
CA GLU A 144 9.28 0.14 -11.74
C GLU A 144 8.13 0.50 -10.79
N VAL A 145 7.26 -0.47 -10.54
CA VAL A 145 6.22 -0.43 -9.50
C VAL A 145 6.59 -1.43 -8.43
N LEU A 146 6.64 -1.01 -7.17
CA LEU A 146 6.90 -1.91 -6.04
C LEU A 146 5.58 -2.32 -5.40
N TYR A 147 5.31 -3.61 -5.44
CA TYR A 147 4.11 -4.22 -4.86
C TYR A 147 4.46 -5.03 -3.62
N VAL A 148 3.96 -4.60 -2.47
CA VAL A 148 4.00 -5.32 -1.20
C VAL A 148 2.82 -6.28 -1.16
N SER A 149 3.10 -7.57 -1.01
CA SER A 149 2.06 -8.60 -0.92
C SER A 149 1.59 -8.82 0.52
N LYS A 150 0.38 -9.37 0.69
CA LYS A 150 -0.12 -9.88 1.98
C LYS A 150 0.66 -11.13 2.39
N LEU A 151 1.80 -10.92 3.03
CA LEU A 151 2.72 -11.98 3.44
C LEU A 151 2.04 -13.08 4.26
N ALA A 152 1.19 -12.70 5.22
CA ALA A 152 0.49 -13.64 6.08
C ALA A 152 -0.48 -14.54 5.32
N GLU A 153 -1.10 -14.02 4.25
CA GLU A 153 -1.97 -14.79 3.39
C GLU A 153 -1.14 -15.74 2.52
N ILE A 154 -0.16 -15.21 1.77
CA ILE A 154 0.68 -15.97 0.86
C ILE A 154 1.38 -17.14 1.55
N ARG A 155 1.87 -16.96 2.78
CA ARG A 155 2.53 -18.02 3.55
C ARG A 155 1.64 -19.25 3.78
N ASN A 156 0.33 -19.08 3.79
CA ASN A 156 -0.65 -20.14 4.01
C ASN A 156 -1.26 -20.67 2.71
N LEU A 157 -0.97 -20.06 1.56
CA LEU A 157 -1.50 -20.49 0.26
C LEU A 157 -0.73 -21.71 -0.27
N PRO A 158 -1.41 -22.65 -0.97
CA PRO A 158 -0.74 -23.74 -1.67
C PRO A 158 0.08 -23.21 -2.86
N ALA A 159 0.79 -24.09 -3.55
CA ALA A 159 1.45 -23.74 -4.80
C ALA A 159 0.42 -23.21 -5.81
N HIS A 160 0.68 -22.03 -6.37
CA HIS A 160 -0.23 -21.35 -7.28
C HIS A 160 0.53 -20.41 -8.22
N THR A 161 -0.16 -19.95 -9.25
CA THR A 161 0.32 -18.84 -10.09
C THR A 161 -0.48 -17.60 -9.76
N MET A 162 0.19 -16.48 -9.52
CA MET A 162 -0.43 -15.15 -9.48
C MET A 162 0.01 -14.37 -10.72
N GLU A 163 -0.93 -13.75 -11.42
CA GLU A 163 -0.66 -12.82 -12.51
C GLU A 163 -1.02 -11.41 -12.08
N ILE A 164 -0.10 -10.46 -12.23
CA ILE A 164 -0.36 -9.03 -12.04
C ILE A 164 -0.27 -8.35 -13.40
N THR A 165 -1.30 -7.63 -13.80
CA THR A 165 -1.32 -6.79 -15.01
C THR A 165 -1.42 -5.33 -14.62
N LEU A 166 -0.46 -4.51 -15.07
CA LEU A 166 -0.47 -3.06 -14.92
C LEU A 166 -1.20 -2.44 -16.13
N LEU A 167 -2.09 -1.47 -15.86
CA LEU A 167 -2.96 -0.85 -16.85
C LEU A 167 -2.83 0.67 -16.79
N ALA A 168 -2.40 1.30 -17.88
CA ALA A 168 -2.51 2.74 -18.05
C ALA A 168 -3.97 3.10 -18.34
N VAL A 169 -4.50 4.10 -17.63
CA VAL A 169 -5.86 4.60 -17.84
C VAL A 169 -5.77 6.01 -18.41
N ALA A 170 -6.34 6.21 -19.60
CA ALA A 170 -6.41 7.53 -20.24
C ALA A 170 -7.72 7.66 -21.03
N SER A 171 -8.44 8.78 -20.84
CA SER A 171 -9.69 9.08 -21.55
C SER A 171 -10.72 7.93 -21.50
N GLY A 172 -10.87 7.28 -20.35
CA GLY A 172 -11.80 6.16 -20.15
C GLY A 172 -11.40 4.85 -20.84
N ARG A 173 -10.20 4.76 -21.43
CA ARG A 173 -9.65 3.53 -22.01
C ARG A 173 -8.51 3.01 -21.17
N THR A 174 -8.40 1.68 -21.11
CA THR A 174 -7.30 0.98 -20.47
C THR A 174 -6.34 0.44 -21.52
N ARG A 175 -5.04 0.53 -21.26
CA ARG A 175 -3.98 -0.06 -22.07
C ARG A 175 -3.04 -0.84 -21.15
N GLU A 176 -2.74 -2.09 -21.52
CA GLU A 176 -1.74 -2.87 -20.81
C GLU A 176 -0.38 -2.20 -20.88
N VAL A 177 0.23 -2.04 -19.70
CA VAL A 177 1.58 -1.51 -19.53
C VAL A 177 2.52 -2.69 -19.41
N GLY A 178 2.21 -3.66 -18.55
CA GLY A 178 2.99 -4.90 -18.43
C GLY A 178 2.26 -5.99 -17.65
N ARG A 179 2.71 -7.23 -17.79
CA ARG A 179 2.10 -8.41 -17.19
C ARG A 179 3.13 -9.36 -16.58
N TYR A 180 2.95 -9.69 -15.32
CA TYR A 180 3.96 -10.38 -14.53
C TYR A 180 3.42 -11.64 -13.90
N THR A 181 4.20 -12.72 -13.96
CA THR A 181 3.78 -14.03 -13.47
C THR A 181 4.62 -14.48 -12.27
N PHE A 182 3.97 -14.72 -11.15
CA PHE A 182 4.55 -15.28 -9.94
C PHE A 182 4.18 -16.74 -9.83
N ARG A 183 5.17 -17.63 -9.85
CA ARG A 183 4.98 -19.07 -9.64
C ARG A 183 5.32 -19.38 -8.19
N HIS A 184 4.32 -19.24 -7.32
CA HIS A 184 4.49 -19.42 -5.89
C HIS A 184 4.55 -20.91 -5.53
N ARG A 185 5.51 -21.26 -4.67
CA ARG A 185 5.55 -22.54 -3.97
C ARG A 185 5.77 -22.31 -2.47
N PRO A 186 5.11 -23.10 -1.61
CA PRO A 186 5.38 -23.10 -0.17
C PRO A 186 6.87 -23.31 0.10
N TRP A 187 7.35 -22.73 1.21
CA TRP A 187 8.75 -22.88 1.62
C TRP A 187 9.11 -24.36 1.80
N PRO A 188 10.18 -24.85 1.13
CA PRO A 188 10.53 -26.26 1.18
C PRO A 188 11.18 -26.68 2.51
N GLY A 189 11.63 -25.73 3.34
CA GLY A 189 12.31 -25.97 4.61
C GLY A 189 13.79 -26.33 4.42
N HIS A 190 14.70 -25.51 4.98
CA HIS A 190 16.10 -25.85 5.21
C HIS A 190 16.57 -25.15 6.49
#